data_AF-A0A226F4I9-F1
#
_entry.id   AF-A0A226F4I9-F1
#
_cell.length_a   1.000
_cell.length_b   1.000
_cell.length_c   1.000
_cell.angle_alpha   90.00
_cell.angle_beta   90.00
_cell.angle_gamma   90.00
#
_symmetry.space_group_name_H-M   'P 1'
#
loop_
_entity.id
_entity.type
_entity.pdbx_description
1 polymer ?
#
loop_
_entity_poly.entity_id
_entity_poly.type
_entity_poly.pdbx_seq_one_letter_code
_entity_poly.pdbx_strand_id
1 'polypeptide(L)'
;MAQIYLSRTNPFHRIGANYSFLQHVANCVFENNENITVISTQEQVNDLFAPSRPRYGTVLASNINLNLASYSKTTIAIKYSGYEFLTCYAENYISFEFYLAPFQPELWYGLAVCLVVLISVVSIYLHFSKLPTFPAWLFVIATLFEEGFTLPGQVEKKQYIRLILGTWCLMSITLTNCYNGIMISELNSPLKASQPNKFYDLVCHKIQNSKRNPNFISANFNNNLSHLDISAHKKYFNEIAAFREDNNSDWRLTLQSDFQDGACFKLLSNFIPTSNVPIPEFLDFLYGEHYLFLYYFFTFRPPRIYYKYLTHGNSFLTFNLLNPLHSHVPKGIRYSEEGYQLDNLQKLVEQEIVSCGKNVFTSKSDMLEAEFKFLEKHYFSKNFYKGKVLDESEFLGLVFLQVGVSRVVKWYKFLVEGGIYGRLEREEWENKYLHRKPAVKIGGSGERVTPLDLSGAIVTLFILCGGWIGVTSLVFWGEVRVIVGHCLIKWICAVHLIMLKVKGKRKVRKQIRG
;
A
#
# COMPACT_ATOMS: atom_id res chain seq x y z
N MET A 1 9.23 12.56 52.68
CA MET A 1 7.86 13.11 52.62
C MET A 1 7.88 14.24 51.60
N ALA A 2 7.51 13.95 50.35
CA ALA A 2 7.35 14.97 49.31
C ALA A 2 5.84 15.18 49.12
N GLN A 3 5.33 16.36 49.47
CA GLN A 3 3.95 16.74 49.15
C GLN A 3 3.88 17.04 47.65
N ILE A 4 3.25 16.14 46.90
CA ILE A 4 2.95 16.34 45.49
C ILE A 4 1.65 17.14 45.42
N TYR A 5 1.73 18.41 45.06
CA TYR A 5 0.56 19.21 44.72
C TYR A 5 0.04 18.76 43.36
N LEU A 6 -1.07 18.03 43.34
CA LEU A 6 -1.86 17.87 42.13
C LEU A 6 -2.44 19.22 41.73
N SER A 7 -1.90 19.79 40.68
CA SER A 7 -2.62 20.81 39.93
C SER A 7 -3.87 20.15 39.32
N ARG A 8 -5.08 20.67 39.62
CA ARG A 8 -6.36 20.29 38.97
C ARG A 8 -6.41 20.66 37.46
N THR A 9 -5.27 20.99 36.86
CA THR A 9 -5.15 21.35 35.46
C THR A 9 -5.25 20.12 34.58
N ASN A 10 -5.82 20.31 33.39
CA ASN A 10 -5.87 19.31 32.32
C ASN A 10 -4.48 18.65 32.14
N PRO A 11 -4.34 17.32 32.26
CA PRO A 11 -3.05 16.61 32.16
C PRO A 11 -2.40 16.71 30.77
N PHE A 12 -3.12 17.25 29.80
CA PHE A 12 -2.64 17.51 28.44
C PHE A 12 -2.20 18.95 28.20
N HIS A 13 -2.49 19.89 29.11
CA HIS A 13 -2.07 21.28 28.96
C HIS A 13 -0.65 21.47 29.51
N ARG A 14 0.34 20.97 28.76
CA ARG A 14 1.74 20.79 29.20
C ARG A 14 2.70 21.86 28.67
N ILE A 15 2.38 23.14 28.83
CA ILE A 15 3.36 24.18 28.52
C ILE A 15 4.42 24.19 29.64
N GLY A 16 5.52 23.45 29.43
CA GLY A 16 6.72 23.51 30.27
C GLY A 16 6.93 22.42 31.32
N ALA A 17 6.10 21.37 31.39
CA ALA A 17 6.25 20.30 32.38
C ALA A 17 6.62 18.95 31.74
N ASN A 18 7.74 18.37 32.19
CA ASN A 18 8.36 17.12 31.70
C ASN A 18 7.77 15.83 32.32
N TYR A 19 6.50 15.80 32.71
CA TYR A 19 5.87 14.56 33.20
C TYR A 19 5.12 13.85 32.06
N SER A 20 5.25 12.53 31.97
CA SER A 20 4.53 11.70 31.00
C SER A 20 3.08 11.47 31.45
N PHE A 21 2.13 11.22 30.54
CA PHE A 21 0.77 10.85 30.95
C PHE A 21 0.78 9.58 31.83
N LEU A 22 1.76 8.70 31.63
CA LEU A 22 2.00 7.53 32.46
C LEU A 22 2.18 7.91 33.93
N GLN A 23 2.91 8.98 34.22
CA GLN A 23 3.08 9.48 35.59
C GLN A 23 1.76 10.04 36.13
N HIS A 24 0.97 10.73 35.31
CA HIS A 24 -0.36 11.19 35.73
C HIS A 24 -1.30 10.02 36.05
N VAL A 25 -1.36 9.02 35.16
CA VAL A 25 -2.13 7.78 35.40
C VAL A 25 -1.64 7.08 36.66
N ALA A 26 -0.32 6.99 36.85
CA ALA A 26 0.25 6.43 38.07
C ALA A 26 -0.24 7.20 39.30
N ASN A 27 -0.10 8.53 39.32
CA ASN A 27 -0.57 9.35 40.44
C ASN A 27 -2.06 9.11 40.72
N CYS A 28 -2.94 9.12 39.70
CA CYS A 28 -4.36 8.84 39.89
C CYS A 28 -4.66 7.44 40.44
N VAL A 29 -3.89 6.43 40.01
CA VAL A 29 -4.03 5.04 40.49
C VAL A 29 -3.51 4.89 41.91
N PHE A 30 -2.43 5.59 42.27
CA PHE A 30 -1.77 5.45 43.57
C PHE A 30 -2.34 6.37 44.66
N GLU A 31 -2.85 7.55 44.33
CA GLU A 31 -3.47 8.47 45.28
C GLU A 31 -4.77 7.93 45.88
N ASN A 32 -5.50 7.10 45.13
CA ASN A 32 -6.68 6.42 45.64
C ASN A 32 -6.34 5.26 46.61
N ASN A 33 -5.06 4.95 46.80
CA ASN A 33 -4.57 4.01 47.81
C ASN A 33 -3.78 4.75 48.88
N GLU A 34 -4.41 4.95 50.04
CA GLU A 34 -3.76 5.53 51.21
C GLU A 34 -2.47 4.72 51.55
N ASN A 35 -1.31 5.40 51.55
CA ASN A 35 0.04 4.90 51.87
C ASN A 35 0.95 4.37 50.75
N ILE A 36 0.74 4.69 49.46
CA ILE A 36 1.73 4.37 48.42
C ILE A 36 2.44 5.63 47.91
N THR A 37 3.75 5.72 48.13
CA THR A 37 4.61 6.73 47.49
C THR A 37 5.09 6.26 46.13
N VAL A 38 4.75 7.01 45.08
CA VAL A 38 5.28 6.81 43.74
C VAL A 38 6.69 7.42 43.67
N ILE A 39 7.70 6.58 43.47
CA ILE A 39 9.05 7.05 43.16
C ILE A 39 9.23 6.88 41.65
N SER A 40 9.20 7.99 40.92
CA SER A 40 9.58 8.00 39.51
C SER A 40 11.11 8.09 39.43
N THR A 41 11.80 6.96 39.32
CA THR A 41 13.22 6.96 38.95
C THR A 41 13.29 7.19 37.45
N GLN A 42 13.38 8.46 37.05
CA GLN A 42 13.66 8.82 35.66
C GLN A 42 15.15 8.63 35.32
N GLU A 43 15.98 8.39 36.34
CA GLU A 43 17.41 8.10 36.20
C GLU A 43 17.69 6.60 36.05
N GLN A 44 18.33 6.28 34.93
CA GLN A 44 19.24 5.16 34.73
C GLN A 44 18.64 3.74 34.83
N VAL A 45 17.97 3.32 33.76
CA VAL A 45 18.14 1.93 33.27
C VAL A 45 19.16 1.97 32.12
N ASN A 46 20.37 2.45 32.40
CA ASN A 46 21.46 2.48 31.43
C ASN A 46 22.19 1.12 31.32
N ASP A 47 21.84 0.12 32.14
CA ASP A 47 22.64 -1.12 32.28
C ASP A 47 22.03 -2.40 31.69
N LEU A 48 20.98 -2.32 30.87
CA LEU A 48 20.38 -3.51 30.24
C LEU A 48 20.18 -3.35 28.74
N PHE A 49 21.29 -3.11 28.03
CA PHE A 49 21.40 -3.22 26.59
C PHE A 49 21.24 -4.67 26.12
N ALA A 50 19.99 -5.09 25.89
CA ALA A 50 19.68 -6.21 25.01
C ALA A 50 18.58 -5.72 24.05
N PRO A 51 18.88 -5.56 22.75
CA PRO A 51 17.99 -4.87 21.80
C PRO A 51 16.66 -5.59 21.56
N SER A 52 16.61 -6.90 21.77
CA SER A 52 15.38 -7.70 21.61
C SER A 52 14.48 -7.78 22.84
N ARG A 53 14.68 -6.93 23.86
CA ARG A 53 13.81 -6.95 25.05
C ARG A 53 12.71 -5.89 24.92
N PRO A 54 11.42 -6.28 25.01
CA PRO A 54 10.32 -5.32 25.02
C PRO A 54 10.55 -4.23 26.07
N ARG A 55 10.35 -2.97 25.66
CA ARG A 55 10.49 -1.81 26.55
C ARG A 55 9.39 -1.87 27.60
N TYR A 56 9.79 -1.99 28.87
CA TYR A 56 8.86 -2.05 30.00
C TYR A 56 8.96 -0.77 30.82
N GLY A 57 7.81 -0.19 31.16
CA GLY A 57 7.73 0.68 32.33
C GLY A 57 7.78 -0.19 33.57
N THR A 58 8.77 0.01 34.44
CA THR A 58 8.81 -0.68 35.73
C THR A 58 8.08 0.17 36.76
N VAL A 59 6.96 -0.33 37.25
CA VAL A 59 6.28 0.26 38.40
C VAL A 59 6.69 -0.57 39.62
N LEU A 60 7.60 -0.02 40.42
CA LEU A 60 8.05 -0.61 41.68
C LEU A 60 7.16 -0.08 42.81
N ALA A 61 6.47 -1.00 43.50
CA ALA A 61 5.85 -0.71 44.79
C ALA A 61 6.75 -1.32 45.88
N SER A 62 7.40 -0.50 46.71
CA SER A 62 8.32 -1.00 47.75
C SER A 62 7.91 -0.60 49.16
N ASN A 63 7.95 -1.56 50.09
CA ASN A 63 8.50 -1.34 51.43
C ASN A 63 9.74 -2.23 51.54
N ILE A 64 10.91 -1.65 51.76
CA ILE A 64 12.21 -2.29 51.56
C ILE A 64 12.51 -3.26 52.71
N ASN A 65 12.63 -4.55 52.40
CA ASN A 65 13.62 -5.44 53.02
C ASN A 65 13.97 -6.57 52.04
N LEU A 66 15.20 -6.53 51.51
CA LEU A 66 15.66 -7.31 50.36
C LEU A 66 16.25 -8.66 50.79
N ASN A 67 15.53 -9.75 50.54
CA ASN A 67 16.13 -11.08 50.34
C ASN A 67 15.60 -11.65 49.01
N LEU A 68 16.46 -11.60 47.99
CA LEU A 68 16.22 -11.92 46.59
C LEU A 68 16.21 -13.44 46.34
N ALA A 69 15.03 -14.06 46.19
CA ALA A 69 14.85 -15.24 45.36
C ALA A 69 13.35 -15.46 45.07
N SER A 70 12.95 -15.41 43.79
CA SER A 70 11.58 -15.61 43.27
C SER A 70 10.61 -14.43 43.40
N TYR A 71 10.78 -13.42 42.53
CA TYR A 71 9.78 -12.34 42.41
C TYR A 71 8.67 -12.70 41.43
N SER A 72 7.42 -12.62 41.90
CA SER A 72 6.25 -12.67 41.02
C SER A 72 6.28 -11.46 40.07
N LYS A 73 6.46 -11.71 38.78
CA LYS A 73 6.36 -10.71 37.72
C LYS A 73 4.96 -10.79 37.11
N THR A 74 4.22 -9.69 37.13
CA THR A 74 2.96 -9.58 36.40
C THR A 74 3.12 -8.57 35.28
N THR A 75 2.78 -8.98 34.07
CA THR A 75 2.88 -8.15 32.86
C THR A 75 1.49 -7.85 32.32
N ILE A 76 1.19 -6.58 32.07
CA ILE A 76 -0.03 -6.17 31.39
C ILE A 76 0.32 -5.74 29.98
N ALA A 77 -0.29 -6.41 29.00
CA ALA A 77 -0.30 -5.98 27.61
C ALA A 77 -0.97 -4.64 27.46
N ILE A 78 -0.28 -3.63 26.93
CA ILE A 78 -0.93 -2.39 26.54
C ILE A 78 -1.28 -2.46 25.06
N LYS A 79 -0.27 -2.64 24.21
CA LYS A 79 -0.44 -2.60 22.75
C LYS A 79 0.71 -3.29 22.01
N TYR A 80 0.47 -3.55 20.75
CA TYR A 80 1.50 -3.89 19.77
C TYR A 80 1.91 -2.62 19.05
N SER A 81 3.20 -2.32 19.05
CA SER A 81 3.76 -1.15 18.37
C SER A 81 4.92 -1.62 17.50
N GLY A 82 4.76 -1.52 16.19
CA GLY A 82 5.86 -1.71 15.25
C GLY A 82 6.26 -0.39 14.61
N TYR A 83 7.36 -0.41 13.88
CA TYR A 83 7.72 0.70 12.99
C TYR A 83 6.89 0.59 11.72
N GLU A 84 6.24 1.68 11.35
CA GLU A 84 5.61 1.90 10.06
C GLU A 84 6.34 3.04 9.36
N PHE A 85 6.01 3.27 8.10
CA PHE A 85 6.58 4.38 7.38
C PHE A 85 5.55 5.14 6.56
N LEU A 86 5.88 6.40 6.26
CA LEU A 86 5.08 7.31 5.49
C LEU A 86 5.91 7.94 4.39
N THR A 87 5.36 8.04 3.18
CA THR A 87 6.00 8.75 2.07
C THR A 87 4.96 9.37 1.15
N CYS A 88 5.31 10.44 0.44
CA CYS A 88 4.54 10.91 -0.72
C CYS A 88 5.24 10.61 -2.05
N TYR A 89 6.34 9.85 -2.02
CA TYR A 89 6.98 9.36 -3.22
C TYR A 89 6.11 8.31 -3.88
N ALA A 90 5.89 8.46 -5.18
CA ALA A 90 5.33 7.42 -6.01
C ALA A 90 5.99 7.49 -7.39
N GLU A 91 6.36 6.34 -7.93
CA GLU A 91 6.98 6.22 -9.23
C GLU A 91 5.88 6.02 -10.28
N ASN A 92 5.71 7.01 -11.15
CA ASN A 92 4.76 6.92 -12.24
C ASN A 92 5.31 5.93 -13.28
N TYR A 93 4.56 4.86 -13.55
CA TYR A 93 4.90 3.93 -14.62
C TYR A 93 3.78 3.91 -15.65
N ILE A 94 4.16 3.79 -16.92
CA ILE A 94 3.22 3.60 -18.02
C ILE A 94 3.13 2.10 -18.27
N SER A 95 2.03 1.48 -17.86
CA SER A 95 1.72 0.10 -18.21
C SER A 95 0.91 0.03 -19.50
N PHE A 96 1.31 -0.78 -20.46
CA PHE A 96 0.50 -1.04 -21.69
C PHE A 96 -0.92 -1.55 -21.41
N GLU A 97 -1.21 -1.97 -20.18
CA GLU A 97 -2.56 -2.23 -19.68
C GLU A 97 -3.54 -1.08 -19.97
N PHE A 98 -3.07 0.17 -20.05
CA PHE A 98 -3.94 1.33 -20.35
C PHE A 98 -4.66 1.24 -21.71
N TYR A 99 -4.17 0.43 -22.66
CA TYR A 99 -4.86 0.20 -23.94
C TYR A 99 -6.03 -0.80 -23.82
N LEU A 100 -5.99 -1.70 -22.84
CA LEU A 100 -7.05 -2.70 -22.64
C LEU A 100 -8.01 -2.31 -21.52
N ALA A 101 -7.54 -1.49 -20.57
CA ALA A 101 -8.27 -1.01 -19.40
C ALA A 101 -9.52 -0.15 -19.67
N PRO A 102 -9.69 0.60 -20.78
CA PRO A 102 -10.84 1.47 -20.96
C PRO A 102 -12.18 0.72 -20.90
N PHE A 103 -12.17 -0.57 -21.24
CA PHE A 103 -13.32 -1.44 -21.14
C PHE A 103 -13.04 -2.62 -20.23
N GLN A 104 -14.05 -2.98 -19.44
CA GLN A 104 -14.02 -4.19 -18.63
C GLN A 104 -13.91 -5.43 -19.54
N PRO A 105 -13.25 -6.51 -19.10
CA PRO A 105 -13.12 -7.75 -19.88
C PRO A 105 -14.46 -8.27 -20.42
N GLU A 106 -15.54 -8.14 -19.65
CA GLU A 106 -16.90 -8.52 -20.01
C GLU A 106 -17.38 -7.80 -21.27
N LEU A 107 -17.00 -6.53 -21.44
CA LEU A 107 -17.33 -5.74 -22.63
C LEU A 107 -16.62 -6.29 -23.88
N TRP A 108 -15.34 -6.63 -23.75
CA TRP A 108 -14.55 -7.19 -24.83
C TRP A 108 -15.13 -8.52 -25.29
N TYR A 109 -15.51 -9.38 -24.33
CA TYR A 109 -16.21 -10.63 -24.64
C TYR A 109 -17.56 -10.37 -25.30
N GLY A 110 -18.35 -9.41 -24.80
CA GLY A 110 -19.63 -9.02 -25.39
C GLY A 110 -19.49 -8.50 -26.83
N LEU A 111 -18.49 -7.65 -27.08
CA LEU A 111 -18.18 -7.13 -28.41
C LEU A 111 -17.77 -8.25 -29.37
N ALA A 112 -16.89 -9.16 -28.93
CA ALA A 112 -16.47 -10.31 -29.74
C ALA A 112 -17.65 -11.21 -30.11
N VAL A 113 -18.52 -11.52 -29.15
CA VAL A 113 -19.75 -12.31 -29.41
C VAL A 113 -20.69 -11.56 -30.36
N CYS A 114 -20.91 -10.27 -30.15
CA CYS A 114 -21.76 -9.45 -31.01
C CYS A 114 -21.25 -9.41 -32.45
N LEU A 115 -19.93 -9.26 -32.65
CA LEU A 115 -19.28 -9.32 -33.96
C LEU A 115 -19.54 -10.66 -34.66
N VAL A 116 -19.30 -11.78 -33.97
CA VAL A 116 -19.50 -13.13 -34.53
C VAL A 116 -20.96 -13.36 -34.92
N VAL A 117 -21.91 -12.95 -34.06
CA VAL A 117 -23.34 -13.07 -34.33
C VAL A 117 -23.75 -12.23 -35.53
N LEU A 118 -23.35 -10.96 -35.58
CA LEU A 118 -23.67 -10.05 -36.67
C LEU A 118 -23.13 -10.56 -38.01
N ILE A 119 -21.85 -10.97 -38.04
CA ILE A 119 -21.20 -11.54 -39.23
C ILE A 119 -21.95 -12.78 -39.71
N SER A 120 -22.34 -13.67 -38.78
CA SER A 120 -23.10 -14.88 -39.10
C SER A 120 -24.48 -14.56 -39.67
N VAL A 121 -25.24 -13.68 -39.02
CA VAL A 121 -26.59 -13.28 -39.43
C VAL A 121 -26.58 -12.63 -40.82
N VAL A 122 -25.67 -11.69 -41.06
CA VAL A 122 -25.54 -11.03 -42.36
C VAL A 122 -25.12 -12.04 -43.43
N SER A 123 -24.15 -12.91 -43.16
CA SER A 123 -23.68 -13.92 -44.12
C SER A 123 -24.79 -14.91 -44.50
N ILE A 124 -25.54 -15.39 -43.51
CA ILE A 124 -26.68 -16.28 -43.69
C ILE A 124 -27.76 -15.60 -44.54
N TYR A 125 -28.09 -14.35 -44.24
CA TYR A 125 -29.10 -13.59 -44.99
C TYR A 125 -28.69 -13.39 -46.46
N LEU A 126 -27.42 -13.03 -46.72
CA LEU A 126 -26.90 -12.88 -48.07
C LEU A 126 -26.99 -14.19 -48.86
N HIS A 127 -26.65 -15.30 -48.21
CA HIS A 127 -26.74 -16.64 -48.79
C HIS A 127 -28.18 -17.00 -49.18
N PHE A 128 -29.14 -16.85 -48.25
CA PHE A 128 -30.54 -17.20 -48.51
C PHE A 128 -31.24 -16.25 -49.48
N SER A 129 -30.87 -14.98 -49.49
CA SER A 129 -31.44 -13.97 -50.38
C SER A 129 -30.88 -14.01 -51.81
N LYS A 130 -29.90 -14.88 -52.07
CA LYS A 130 -29.19 -14.99 -53.37
C LYS A 130 -28.62 -13.66 -53.85
N LEU A 131 -28.13 -12.85 -52.92
CA LEU A 131 -27.48 -11.58 -53.20
C LEU A 131 -26.01 -11.82 -53.57
N PRO A 132 -25.34 -10.88 -54.28
CA PRO A 132 -23.91 -10.98 -54.54
C PRO A 132 -23.15 -11.11 -53.22
N THR A 133 -22.29 -12.13 -53.14
CA THR A 133 -21.45 -12.38 -51.98
C THR A 133 -20.38 -11.29 -51.87
N PHE A 134 -20.30 -10.66 -50.70
CA PHE A 134 -19.22 -9.75 -50.34
C PHE A 134 -18.69 -10.15 -48.94
N PRO A 135 -17.47 -9.75 -48.57
CA PRO A 135 -16.88 -10.14 -47.29
C PRO A 135 -17.52 -9.36 -46.14
N ALA A 136 -18.67 -9.83 -45.65
CA ALA A 136 -19.42 -9.19 -44.56
C ALA A 136 -18.57 -8.99 -43.30
N TRP A 137 -17.65 -9.92 -43.02
CA TRP A 137 -16.73 -9.81 -41.88
C TRP A 137 -15.78 -8.61 -41.99
N LEU A 138 -15.26 -8.31 -43.18
CA LEU A 138 -14.41 -7.13 -43.39
C LEU A 138 -15.19 -5.84 -43.21
N PHE A 139 -16.42 -5.77 -43.72
CA PHE A 139 -17.29 -4.60 -43.51
C PHE A 139 -17.53 -4.32 -42.03
N VAL A 140 -17.88 -5.37 -41.27
CA VAL A 140 -18.18 -5.24 -39.83
C VAL A 140 -16.95 -4.84 -39.03
N ILE A 141 -15.78 -5.42 -39.32
CA ILE A 141 -14.53 -5.07 -38.64
C ILE A 141 -14.02 -3.69 -39.05
N ALA A 142 -14.06 -3.34 -40.34
CA ALA A 142 -13.63 -2.03 -40.83
C ALA A 142 -14.44 -0.92 -40.15
N THR A 143 -15.76 -1.07 -40.12
CA THR A 143 -16.63 -0.10 -39.43
C THR A 143 -16.38 -0.01 -37.93
N LEU A 144 -15.91 -1.07 -37.26
CA LEU A 144 -15.45 -1.03 -35.85
C LEU A 144 -14.22 -0.15 -35.66
N PHE A 145 -13.33 -0.11 -36.65
CA PHE A 145 -12.12 0.71 -36.64
C PHE A 145 -12.34 2.08 -37.31
N GLU A 146 -13.59 2.52 -37.45
CA GLU A 146 -13.98 3.76 -38.13
C GLU A 146 -13.56 3.84 -39.61
N GLU A 147 -13.25 2.70 -40.23
CA GLU A 147 -12.89 2.58 -41.64
C GLU A 147 -14.12 2.28 -42.50
N GLY A 148 -14.20 2.94 -43.66
CA GLY A 148 -15.29 2.76 -44.61
C GLY A 148 -15.09 1.55 -45.52
N PHE A 149 -16.17 0.82 -45.83
CA PHE A 149 -16.15 -0.25 -46.82
C PHE A 149 -17.32 -0.10 -47.80
N THR A 150 -17.08 -0.29 -49.10
CA THR A 150 -18.10 -0.09 -50.14
C THR A 150 -19.05 -1.28 -50.21
N LEU A 151 -20.35 -1.02 -50.02
CA LEU A 151 -21.40 -2.02 -50.16
C LEU A 151 -21.85 -2.14 -51.62
N PRO A 152 -22.07 -3.36 -52.15
CA PRO A 152 -22.68 -3.51 -53.47
C PRO A 152 -24.09 -2.90 -53.48
N GLY A 153 -24.41 -2.08 -54.49
CA GLY A 153 -25.69 -1.36 -54.53
C GLY A 153 -26.95 -2.24 -54.55
N GLN A 154 -26.84 -3.54 -54.86
CA GLN A 154 -27.94 -4.50 -54.74
C GLN A 154 -28.24 -4.88 -53.28
N VAL A 155 -27.21 -4.94 -52.45
CA VAL A 155 -27.27 -5.29 -51.03
C VAL A 155 -27.78 -4.09 -50.22
N GLU A 156 -27.28 -2.90 -50.55
CA GLU A 156 -27.64 -1.63 -49.88
C GLU A 156 -29.15 -1.32 -49.95
N LYS A 157 -29.80 -1.68 -51.06
CA LYS A 157 -31.24 -1.46 -51.26
C LYS A 157 -32.14 -2.32 -50.36
N LYS A 158 -31.61 -3.30 -49.64
CA LYS A 158 -32.41 -4.19 -48.77
C LYS A 158 -32.64 -3.53 -47.41
N GLN A 159 -33.90 -3.30 -47.06
CA GLN A 159 -34.29 -2.64 -45.81
C GLN A 159 -33.72 -3.34 -44.57
N TYR A 160 -33.77 -4.67 -44.52
CA TYR A 160 -33.17 -5.45 -43.44
C TYR A 160 -31.67 -5.17 -43.26
N ILE A 161 -30.89 -5.19 -44.35
CA ILE A 161 -29.45 -4.92 -44.31
C ILE A 161 -29.19 -3.48 -43.86
N ARG A 162 -29.98 -2.52 -44.34
CA ARG A 162 -29.85 -1.11 -43.96
C ARG A 162 -30.10 -0.89 -42.46
N LEU A 163 -31.12 -1.55 -41.89
CA LEU A 163 -31.41 -1.44 -40.47
C LEU A 163 -30.33 -2.09 -39.61
N ILE A 164 -29.90 -3.31 -39.93
CA ILE A 164 -28.91 -4.03 -39.11
C ILE A 164 -27.53 -3.40 -39.20
N LEU A 165 -27.05 -3.07 -40.42
CA LEU A 165 -25.74 -2.42 -40.59
C LEU A 165 -25.78 -0.96 -40.14
N GLY A 166 -26.89 -0.25 -40.33
CA GLY A 166 -27.06 1.11 -39.80
C GLY A 166 -27.00 1.16 -38.27
N THR A 167 -27.68 0.22 -37.60
CA THR A 167 -27.61 0.07 -36.13
C THR A 167 -26.20 -0.29 -35.68
N TRP A 168 -25.52 -1.19 -36.40
CA TRP A 168 -24.12 -1.54 -36.13
C TRP A 168 -23.17 -0.35 -36.29
N CYS A 169 -23.31 0.45 -37.35
CA CYS A 169 -22.48 1.64 -37.54
C CYS A 169 -22.68 2.65 -36.42
N LEU A 170 -23.92 2.88 -35.98
CA LEU A 170 -24.22 3.77 -34.85
C LEU A 170 -23.59 3.25 -33.55
N MET A 171 -23.73 1.95 -33.28
CA MET A 171 -23.07 1.29 -32.14
C MET A 171 -21.56 1.49 -32.20
N SER A 172 -20.96 1.16 -33.36
CA SER A 172 -19.51 1.20 -33.56
C SER A 172 -18.96 2.59 -33.24
N ILE A 173 -19.51 3.63 -33.89
CA ILE A 173 -19.11 5.02 -33.66
C ILE A 173 -19.24 5.41 -32.19
N THR A 174 -20.27 4.91 -31.50
CA THR A 174 -20.44 5.23 -30.09
C THR A 174 -19.41 4.52 -29.23
N LEU A 175 -19.14 3.23 -29.48
CA LEU A 175 -18.12 2.45 -28.77
C LEU A 175 -16.72 3.02 -28.97
N THR A 176 -16.35 3.37 -30.20
CA THR A 176 -15.03 3.96 -30.50
C THR A 176 -14.88 5.33 -29.85
N ASN A 177 -15.91 6.18 -29.89
CA ASN A 177 -15.89 7.47 -29.19
C ASN A 177 -15.80 7.30 -27.66
N CYS A 178 -16.52 6.35 -27.07
CA CYS A 178 -16.39 6.05 -25.64
C CYS A 178 -15.00 5.53 -25.28
N TYR A 179 -14.47 4.59 -26.07
CA TYR A 179 -13.12 4.06 -25.90
C TYR A 179 -12.07 5.18 -25.96
N ASN A 180 -12.11 6.00 -27.02
CA ASN A 180 -11.19 7.13 -27.20
C ASN A 180 -11.35 8.15 -26.06
N GLY A 181 -12.58 8.46 -25.65
CA GLY A 181 -12.85 9.39 -24.55
C GLY A 181 -12.28 8.92 -23.22
N ILE A 182 -12.50 7.65 -22.86
CA ILE A 182 -11.95 7.05 -21.63
C ILE A 182 -10.42 6.97 -21.72
N MET A 183 -9.87 6.52 -22.86
CA MET A 183 -8.43 6.43 -23.07
C MET A 183 -7.75 7.81 -22.96
N ILE A 184 -8.31 8.85 -23.57
CA ILE A 184 -7.80 10.23 -23.44
C ILE A 184 -7.93 10.73 -21.99
N SER A 185 -9.04 10.43 -21.32
CA SER A 185 -9.23 10.80 -19.91
C SER A 185 -8.20 10.13 -19.01
N GLU A 186 -7.91 8.84 -19.20
CA GLU A 186 -6.88 8.11 -18.47
C GLU A 186 -5.48 8.66 -18.77
N LEU A 187 -5.18 8.99 -20.02
CA LEU A 187 -3.90 9.62 -20.41
C LEU A 187 -3.71 11.02 -19.82
N ASN A 188 -4.80 11.76 -19.59
CA ASN A 188 -4.78 13.05 -18.93
C ASN A 188 -4.86 12.94 -17.40
N SER A 189 -5.31 11.80 -16.87
CA SER A 189 -5.32 11.54 -15.44
C SER A 189 -3.89 11.33 -14.92
N PRO A 190 -3.60 11.64 -13.64
CA PRO A 190 -2.32 11.32 -13.06
C PRO A 190 -2.04 9.82 -13.24
N LEU A 191 -0.92 9.48 -13.88
CA LEU A 191 -0.51 8.10 -14.11
C LEU A 191 -0.61 7.29 -12.82
N LYS A 192 -1.06 6.03 -12.93
CA LYS A 192 -1.00 5.09 -11.82
C LYS A 192 0.44 5.07 -11.30
N ALA A 193 0.57 5.42 -10.03
CA ALA A 193 1.87 5.55 -9.40
C ALA A 193 2.12 4.31 -8.54
N SER A 194 3.28 3.68 -8.73
CA SER A 194 3.76 2.62 -7.84
C SER A 194 4.33 3.27 -6.60
N GLN A 195 3.74 3.00 -5.44
CA GLN A 195 4.21 3.50 -4.16
C GLN A 195 4.78 2.35 -3.33
N PRO A 196 5.84 2.59 -2.53
CA PRO A 196 6.35 1.57 -1.64
C PRO A 196 5.31 1.24 -0.57
N ASN A 197 5.02 -0.05 -0.40
CA ASN A 197 4.01 -0.54 0.55
C ASN A 197 4.64 -1.31 1.70
N LYS A 198 5.84 -1.86 1.51
CA LYS A 198 6.59 -2.61 2.54
C LYS A 198 7.99 -2.05 2.69
N PHE A 199 8.61 -2.28 3.85
CA PHE A 199 10.01 -1.91 4.09
C PHE A 199 10.99 -2.55 3.09
N TYR A 200 10.63 -3.72 2.54
CA TYR A 200 11.41 -4.36 1.47
C TYR A 200 11.52 -3.48 0.21
N ASP A 201 10.49 -2.71 -0.10
CA ASP A 201 10.46 -1.79 -1.25
C ASP A 201 11.38 -0.57 -1.03
N LEU A 202 11.78 -0.33 0.22
CA LEU A 202 12.67 0.78 0.59
C LEU A 202 14.14 0.41 0.46
N VAL A 203 14.49 -0.89 0.41
CA VAL A 203 15.87 -1.35 0.28
C VAL A 203 16.44 -0.87 -1.05
N CYS A 204 17.62 -0.27 -1.03
CA CYS A 204 18.15 0.33 -2.23
C CYS A 204 18.41 -0.69 -3.36
N HIS A 205 17.86 -0.45 -4.54
CA HIS A 205 17.95 -1.36 -5.69
C HIS A 205 19.38 -1.62 -6.18
N LYS A 206 20.32 -0.68 -5.99
CA LYS A 206 21.75 -0.93 -6.28
C LYS A 206 22.35 -2.03 -5.40
N ILE A 207 21.78 -2.23 -4.22
CA ILE A 207 22.10 -3.37 -3.36
C ILE A 207 21.52 -4.62 -4.02
N GLN A 208 20.24 -4.63 -4.38
CA GLN A 208 19.55 -5.81 -4.96
C GLN A 208 20.14 -6.32 -6.29
N ASN A 209 20.42 -5.44 -7.26
CA ASN A 209 20.75 -5.84 -8.63
C ASN A 209 22.22 -6.11 -8.89
N SER A 210 23.09 -5.75 -7.96
CA SER A 210 24.50 -5.96 -8.19
C SER A 210 24.89 -7.38 -7.82
N LYS A 211 24.86 -8.27 -8.83
CA LYS A 211 25.53 -9.58 -8.80
C LYS A 211 27.02 -9.48 -8.43
N ARG A 212 27.59 -8.28 -8.41
CA ARG A 212 28.98 -7.96 -8.03
C ARG A 212 29.11 -7.10 -6.78
N ASN A 213 28.02 -6.68 -6.12
CA ASN A 213 28.13 -5.90 -4.90
C ASN A 213 28.00 -6.85 -3.72
N PRO A 214 29.10 -7.22 -3.06
CA PRO A 214 29.11 -8.11 -1.92
C PRO A 214 28.31 -7.62 -0.69
N ASN A 215 27.54 -6.54 -0.81
CA ASN A 215 26.80 -5.92 0.30
C ASN A 215 25.34 -6.32 0.36
N PHE A 216 24.80 -6.98 -0.69
CA PHE A 216 23.49 -7.59 -0.62
C PHE A 216 23.62 -8.96 0.03
N ILE A 217 23.27 -9.02 1.30
CA ILE A 217 22.82 -10.29 1.84
C ILE A 217 21.55 -10.59 1.02
N SER A 218 21.34 -11.81 0.53
CA SER A 218 20.05 -12.27 -0.05
C SER A 218 19.45 -13.33 0.88
N ALA A 219 18.14 -13.53 0.92
CA ALA A 219 17.54 -14.55 1.80
C ALA A 219 18.00 -16.00 1.48
N ASN A 220 18.68 -16.22 0.35
CA ASN A 220 19.25 -17.50 -0.08
C ASN A 220 20.69 -17.75 0.40
N PHE A 221 21.08 -17.20 1.55
CA PHE A 221 22.43 -17.28 2.12
C PHE A 221 22.78 -18.66 2.71
N ASN A 222 22.83 -19.69 1.87
CA ASN A 222 23.40 -20.98 2.25
C ASN A 222 24.94 -20.94 2.07
N ASN A 223 25.62 -20.51 3.16
CA ASN A 223 26.95 -20.94 3.61
C ASN A 223 28.23 -20.09 3.34
N ASN A 224 28.26 -19.06 2.50
CA ASN A 224 29.51 -18.31 2.23
C ASN A 224 29.45 -16.82 2.61
N LEU A 225 29.36 -16.54 3.92
CA LEU A 225 29.41 -15.18 4.48
C LEU A 225 30.80 -14.51 4.33
N SER A 226 31.84 -15.27 3.99
CA SER A 226 33.21 -14.76 3.80
C SER A 226 33.37 -13.77 2.66
N HIS A 227 32.40 -13.70 1.74
CA HIS A 227 32.43 -12.78 0.61
C HIS A 227 31.62 -11.50 0.83
N LEU A 228 30.98 -11.33 1.99
CA LEU A 228 30.22 -10.12 2.26
C LEU A 228 31.18 -8.98 2.61
N ASP A 229 31.18 -7.89 1.83
CA ASP A 229 32.03 -6.73 2.07
C ASP A 229 31.36 -5.81 3.09
N ILE A 230 31.55 -6.15 4.35
CA ILE A 230 30.94 -5.42 5.46
C ILE A 230 31.77 -4.15 5.76
N SER A 231 32.79 -3.80 4.98
CA SER A 231 33.66 -2.65 5.27
C SER A 231 32.88 -1.33 5.38
N ALA A 232 31.93 -1.10 4.47
CA ALA A 232 31.07 0.08 4.51
C ALA A 232 30.15 0.10 5.74
N HIS A 233 29.52 -1.03 6.07
CA HIS A 233 28.70 -1.16 7.27
C HIS A 233 29.53 -0.99 8.54
N LYS A 234 30.76 -1.52 8.57
CA LYS A 234 31.70 -1.38 9.69
C LYS A 234 32.06 0.08 9.92
N LYS A 235 32.46 0.78 8.86
CA LYS A 235 32.80 2.21 8.92
C LYS A 235 31.60 3.00 9.44
N TYR A 236 30.42 2.79 8.86
CA TYR A 236 29.21 3.51 9.24
C TYR A 236 28.75 3.19 10.68
N PHE A 237 28.82 1.92 11.09
CA PHE A 237 28.51 1.52 12.46
C PHE A 237 29.43 2.17 13.48
N ASN A 238 30.74 2.21 13.19
CA ASN A 238 31.70 2.89 14.05
C ASN A 238 31.46 4.41 14.12
N GLU A 239 31.03 5.04 13.02
CA GLU A 239 30.62 6.45 13.01
C GLU A 239 29.40 6.69 13.90
N ILE A 240 28.39 5.83 13.85
CA ILE A 240 27.21 5.93 14.74
C ILE A 240 27.60 5.68 16.20
N ALA A 241 28.46 4.68 16.46
CA ALA A 241 28.95 4.38 17.80
C ALA A 241 29.72 5.56 18.39
N ALA A 242 30.64 6.14 17.62
CA ALA A 242 31.37 7.34 18.01
C ALA A 242 30.43 8.53 18.25
N PHE A 243 29.42 8.72 17.40
CA PHE A 243 28.41 9.77 17.58
C PHE A 243 27.59 9.60 18.87
N ARG A 244 27.37 8.35 19.31
CA ARG A 244 26.62 8.04 20.54
C ARG A 244 27.46 8.15 21.80
N GLU A 245 28.70 7.65 21.76
CA GLU A 245 29.56 7.50 22.95
C GLU A 245 30.45 8.73 23.21
N ASP A 246 30.80 9.50 22.17
CA ASP A 246 31.88 10.47 22.29
C ASP A 246 31.40 11.87 22.72
N ASN A 247 32.02 12.41 23.77
CA ASN A 247 31.92 13.81 24.20
C ASN A 247 32.89 14.71 23.41
N ASN A 248 33.75 14.12 22.57
CA ASN A 248 34.83 14.86 21.93
C ASN A 248 34.30 15.71 20.76
N SER A 249 34.74 16.96 20.71
CA SER A 249 34.16 18.04 19.89
C SER A 249 34.37 17.91 18.37
N ASP A 250 35.02 16.84 17.90
CA ASP A 250 35.38 16.66 16.48
C ASP A 250 34.45 15.70 15.72
N TRP A 251 33.22 15.50 16.20
CA TRP A 251 32.14 14.84 15.45
C TRP A 251 31.72 15.64 14.19
N ARG A 252 32.42 16.73 13.84
CA ARG A 252 32.24 17.57 12.64
C ARG A 252 32.22 16.79 11.33
N LEU A 253 32.68 15.53 11.32
CA LEU A 253 32.36 14.56 10.29
C LEU A 253 30.87 14.20 10.37
N THR A 254 30.08 14.97 9.62
CA THR A 254 28.65 14.74 9.43
C THR A 254 28.37 13.25 9.15
N LEU A 255 27.39 12.69 9.87
CA LEU A 255 26.72 11.41 9.55
C LEU A 255 26.13 11.36 8.12
N GLN A 256 26.34 12.43 7.35
CA GLN A 256 26.20 12.53 5.91
C GLN A 256 27.32 11.72 5.26
N SER A 257 27.07 10.42 5.12
CA SER A 257 28.03 9.50 4.52
C SER A 257 28.40 9.95 3.11
N ASP A 258 29.68 9.84 2.74
CA ASP A 258 30.15 10.00 1.34
C ASP A 258 29.47 8.98 0.39
N PHE A 259 28.76 8.00 0.94
CA PHE A 259 28.07 6.93 0.22
C PHE A 259 26.65 7.29 -0.19
N GLN A 260 26.17 8.52 0.08
CA GLN A 260 24.81 8.92 -0.28
C GLN A 260 24.58 8.85 -1.78
N ASP A 261 23.68 7.95 -2.18
CA ASP A 261 23.20 7.83 -3.53
C ASP A 261 21.81 8.46 -3.64
N GLY A 262 21.67 9.45 -4.53
CA GLY A 262 20.38 10.08 -4.79
C GLY A 262 19.30 9.12 -5.30
N ALA A 263 19.66 7.90 -5.70
CA ALA A 263 18.72 6.87 -6.13
C ALA A 263 18.10 6.04 -4.99
N CYS A 264 18.69 6.05 -3.78
CA CYS A 264 18.19 5.28 -2.63
C CYS A 264 17.17 6.09 -1.80
N PHE A 265 16.33 5.38 -1.04
CA PHE A 265 15.43 6.05 -0.08
C PHE A 265 16.20 6.60 1.12
N LYS A 266 15.86 7.82 1.55
CA LYS A 266 16.22 8.33 2.86
C LYS A 266 15.20 7.88 3.90
N LEU A 267 15.70 7.36 5.01
CA LEU A 267 14.92 6.79 6.10
C LEU A 267 14.93 7.74 7.29
N LEU A 268 14.13 8.80 7.19
CA LEU A 268 14.03 9.87 8.18
C LEU A 268 13.16 9.43 9.36
N SER A 269 13.36 9.99 10.54
CA SER A 269 12.53 9.71 11.72
C SER A 269 12.55 10.88 12.70
N ASN A 270 11.74 10.81 13.76
CA ASN A 270 11.81 11.77 14.85
C ASN A 270 13.17 11.70 15.55
N PHE A 271 13.65 12.83 16.05
CA PHE A 271 14.88 12.86 16.82
C PHE A 271 14.60 12.62 18.31
N ILE A 272 15.40 11.77 18.95
CA ILE A 272 15.35 11.53 20.40
C ILE A 272 16.43 12.38 21.07
N PRO A 273 16.12 13.11 22.16
CA PRO A 273 17.14 13.79 22.94
C PRO A 273 18.09 12.77 23.56
N THR A 274 19.38 12.89 23.28
CA THR A 274 20.44 12.17 24.01
C THR A 274 21.19 13.17 24.90
N SER A 275 22.15 12.71 25.70
CA SER A 275 22.96 13.58 26.56
C SER A 275 23.73 14.65 25.77
N ASN A 276 24.10 14.36 24.51
CA ASN A 276 24.99 15.22 23.73
C ASN A 276 24.32 15.72 22.45
N VAL A 277 23.88 14.79 21.59
CA VAL A 277 23.40 15.11 20.25
C VAL A 277 22.18 14.28 19.91
N PRO A 278 21.07 14.90 19.47
CA PRO A 278 19.88 14.15 19.12
C PRO A 278 20.14 13.19 17.97
N ILE A 279 19.67 11.95 18.11
CA ILE A 279 19.81 10.87 17.10
C ILE A 279 18.42 10.58 16.50
N PRO A 280 18.32 10.30 15.19
CA PRO A 280 17.07 9.80 14.60
C PRO A 280 16.63 8.48 15.26
N GLU A 281 15.39 8.45 15.77
CA GLU A 281 14.80 7.32 16.50
C GLU A 281 14.93 6.00 15.75
N PHE A 282 14.65 6.00 14.44
CA PHE A 282 14.71 4.78 13.66
C PHE A 282 16.16 4.32 13.43
N LEU A 283 17.12 5.24 13.34
CA LEU A 283 18.54 4.89 13.27
C LEU A 283 19.02 4.28 14.59
N ASP A 284 18.63 4.86 15.74
CA ASP A 284 18.96 4.28 17.05
C ASP A 284 18.36 2.88 17.21
N PHE A 285 17.13 2.65 16.73
CA PHE A 285 16.53 1.32 16.68
C PHE A 285 17.35 0.34 15.82
N LEU A 286 17.64 0.69 14.56
CA LEU A 286 18.41 -0.18 13.66
C LEU A 286 19.81 -0.47 14.22
N TYR A 287 20.47 0.54 14.77
CA TYR A 287 21.76 0.39 15.43
C TYR A 287 21.66 -0.53 16.64
N GLY A 288 20.65 -0.34 17.49
CA GLY A 288 20.39 -1.18 18.65
C GLY A 288 20.21 -2.64 18.27
N GLU A 289 19.29 -2.94 17.35
CA GLU A 289 19.01 -4.28 16.84
C GLU A 289 20.27 -5.03 16.39
N HIS A 290 21.19 -4.31 15.74
CA HIS A 290 22.41 -4.91 15.20
C HIS A 290 23.66 -4.68 16.03
N TYR A 291 23.58 -3.99 17.17
CA TYR A 291 24.74 -3.59 17.97
C TYR A 291 25.58 -4.78 18.39
N LEU A 292 24.96 -5.77 19.05
CA LEU A 292 25.67 -6.96 19.52
C LEU A 292 26.25 -7.75 18.34
N PHE A 293 25.47 -7.91 17.27
CA PHE A 293 25.92 -8.63 16.08
C PHE A 293 27.16 -7.96 15.48
N LEU A 294 27.10 -6.65 15.22
CA LEU A 294 28.17 -5.88 14.61
C LEU A 294 29.39 -5.76 15.53
N TYR A 295 29.18 -5.46 16.82
CA TYR A 295 30.23 -5.39 17.82
C TYR A 295 31.03 -6.70 17.85
N TYR A 296 30.37 -7.84 18.09
CA TYR A 296 31.04 -9.14 18.15
C TYR A 296 31.65 -9.54 16.81
N PHE A 297 30.99 -9.26 15.68
CA PHE A 297 31.51 -9.59 14.36
C PHE A 297 32.80 -8.82 14.05
N PHE A 298 32.93 -7.58 14.53
CA PHE A 298 34.10 -6.74 14.25
C PHE A 298 35.23 -6.87 15.28
N THR A 299 34.95 -7.15 16.55
CA THR A 299 36.00 -7.33 17.57
C THR A 299 36.45 -8.78 17.71
N PHE A 300 35.57 -9.76 17.47
CA PHE A 300 35.87 -11.17 17.69
C PHE A 300 35.65 -12.00 16.42
N ARG A 301 36.32 -13.14 16.31
CA ARG A 301 36.01 -14.13 15.27
C ARG A 301 34.62 -14.69 15.60
N PRO A 302 33.56 -14.39 14.81
CA PRO A 302 32.18 -14.60 15.24
C PRO A 302 31.91 -16.07 15.60
N PRO A 303 31.40 -16.34 16.82
CA PRO A 303 30.91 -17.67 17.18
C PRO A 303 29.83 -18.12 16.20
N ARG A 304 29.81 -19.41 15.83
CA ARG A 304 28.79 -19.98 14.92
C ARG A 304 27.34 -19.70 15.34
N ILE A 305 27.11 -19.40 16.62
CA ILE A 305 25.80 -19.14 17.23
C ILE A 305 25.16 -17.86 16.69
N TYR A 306 25.95 -16.82 16.38
CA TYR A 306 25.40 -15.54 15.93
C TYR A 306 24.81 -15.58 14.53
N TYR A 307 25.24 -16.51 13.69
CA TYR A 307 24.65 -16.69 12.36
C TYR A 307 23.17 -17.08 12.43
N LYS A 308 22.75 -17.78 13.49
CA LYS A 308 21.33 -18.15 13.68
C LYS A 308 20.44 -16.93 13.92
N TYR A 309 20.94 -15.86 14.52
CA TYR A 309 20.17 -14.62 14.71
C TYR A 309 19.86 -13.94 13.36
N LEU A 310 20.83 -13.91 12.44
CA LEU A 310 20.61 -13.37 11.09
C LEU A 310 19.68 -14.20 10.22
N THR A 311 19.36 -15.45 10.60
CA THR A 311 18.39 -16.27 9.85
C THR A 311 16.94 -15.84 10.08
N HIS A 312 16.66 -14.94 11.04
CA HIS A 312 15.33 -14.34 11.14
C HIS A 312 15.13 -13.35 9.99
N GLY A 313 14.08 -13.52 9.19
CA GLY A 313 13.89 -12.78 7.94
C GLY A 313 13.90 -11.25 8.10
N ASN A 314 13.47 -10.75 9.26
CA ASN A 314 13.42 -9.32 9.55
C ASN A 314 14.79 -8.74 9.94
N SER A 315 15.65 -9.49 10.64
CA SER A 315 17.00 -9.03 11.01
C SER A 315 17.82 -8.68 9.77
N PHE A 316 17.64 -9.44 8.71
CA PHE A 316 18.26 -9.14 7.42
C PHE A 316 17.73 -7.85 6.79
N LEU A 317 16.42 -7.63 6.85
CA LEU A 317 15.79 -6.45 6.29
C LEU A 317 16.27 -5.21 7.04
N THR A 318 16.25 -5.22 8.38
CA THR A 318 16.75 -4.12 9.22
C THR A 318 18.24 -3.88 9.01
N PHE A 319 19.03 -4.94 8.81
CA PHE A 319 20.44 -4.80 8.48
C PHE A 319 20.66 -4.07 7.15
N ASN A 320 19.89 -4.42 6.10
CA ASN A 320 19.94 -3.73 4.82
C ASN A 320 19.45 -2.28 4.90
N LEU A 321 18.48 -1.99 5.76
CA LEU A 321 18.01 -0.63 6.01
C LEU A 321 19.03 0.22 6.78
N LEU A 322 19.94 -0.39 7.54
CA LEU A 322 21.08 0.27 8.21
C LEU A 322 22.26 0.56 7.26
N ASN A 323 22.15 0.17 5.98
CA ASN A 323 23.21 0.39 5.01
C ASN A 323 23.49 1.89 4.80
N PRO A 324 24.76 2.35 4.76
CA PRO A 324 25.11 3.76 4.61
C PRO A 324 24.66 4.42 3.30
N LEU A 325 24.19 3.65 2.31
CA LEU A 325 23.53 4.17 1.12
C LEU A 325 22.17 4.83 1.44
N HIS A 326 21.53 4.43 2.54
CA HIS A 326 20.36 5.09 3.09
C HIS A 326 20.79 6.26 3.97
N SER A 327 20.30 7.46 3.68
CA SER A 327 20.48 8.59 4.59
C SER A 327 19.43 8.53 5.69
N HIS A 328 19.85 8.61 6.94
CA HIS A 328 18.96 8.66 8.11
C HIS A 328 18.76 10.07 8.67
N VAL A 329 19.48 11.04 8.11
CA VAL A 329 19.52 12.43 8.55
C VAL A 329 19.03 13.31 7.38
N PRO A 330 18.16 14.31 7.62
CA PRO A 330 17.76 15.25 6.58
C PRO A 330 18.94 16.14 6.16
N LYS A 331 18.89 16.68 4.94
CA LYS A 331 19.89 17.61 4.40
C LYS A 331 19.92 18.90 5.22
N GLY A 332 21.09 19.51 5.27
CA GLY A 332 21.30 20.81 5.90
C GLY A 332 21.48 20.76 7.41
N ILE A 333 21.47 19.57 8.04
CA ILE A 333 21.90 19.45 9.42
C ILE A 333 23.41 19.65 9.47
N ARG A 334 23.81 20.70 10.18
CA ARG A 334 25.17 20.90 10.69
C ARG A 334 25.05 20.69 12.17
N TYR A 335 25.80 19.75 12.75
CA TYR A 335 25.76 19.48 14.19
C TYR A 335 26.66 20.45 15.01
N SER A 336 27.36 21.39 14.35
CA SER A 336 28.37 22.30 14.94
C SER A 336 27.89 23.62 15.50
N GLU A 337 26.66 24.00 15.22
CA GLU A 337 26.08 25.25 15.67
C GLU A 337 25.38 25.03 17.02
N GLU A 338 25.69 25.84 18.04
CA GLU A 338 25.05 25.74 19.36
C GLU A 338 23.54 26.00 19.23
N GLY A 339 22.71 24.99 19.54
CA GLY A 339 21.25 25.16 19.68
C GLY A 339 20.35 24.24 18.84
N TYR A 340 20.52 22.91 18.92
CA TYR A 340 19.57 21.96 18.33
C TYR A 340 18.27 21.91 19.13
N GLN A 341 17.39 22.87 18.87
CA GLN A 341 15.99 22.71 19.23
C GLN A 341 15.39 21.59 18.37
N LEU A 342 14.83 20.56 19.02
CA LEU A 342 14.18 19.42 18.35
C LEU A 342 13.14 19.88 17.30
N ASP A 343 12.47 21.00 17.56
CA ASP A 343 11.52 21.63 16.64
C ASP A 343 12.14 22.02 15.29
N ASN A 344 13.39 22.45 15.27
CA ASN A 344 14.09 22.80 14.03
C ASN A 344 14.46 21.55 13.23
N LEU A 345 14.92 20.49 13.92
CA LEU A 345 15.20 19.20 13.28
C LEU A 345 13.93 18.57 12.70
N GLN A 346 12.82 18.65 13.44
CA GLN A 346 11.51 18.18 12.96
C GLN A 346 11.07 18.95 11.70
N LYS A 347 11.28 20.27 11.64
CA LYS A 347 11.00 21.06 10.43
C LYS A 347 11.84 20.63 9.23
N LEU A 348 13.12 20.30 9.43
CA LEU A 348 13.99 19.80 8.35
C LEU A 348 13.50 18.45 7.82
N VAL A 349 13.11 17.53 8.72
CA VAL A 349 12.50 16.25 8.33
C VAL A 349 11.23 16.50 7.53
N GLU A 350 10.32 17.33 8.04
CA GLU A 350 9.06 17.64 7.38
C GLU A 350 9.27 18.26 5.99
N GLN A 351 10.20 19.20 5.84
CA GLN A 351 10.57 19.80 4.56
C GLN A 351 11.00 18.75 3.52
N GLU A 352 11.82 17.78 3.93
CA GLU A 352 12.25 16.71 3.03
C GLU A 352 11.10 15.77 2.67
N ILE A 353 10.23 15.43 3.63
CA ILE A 353 9.09 14.54 3.38
C ILE A 353 8.10 15.19 2.41
N VAL A 354 7.76 16.47 2.61
CA VAL A 354 6.81 17.22 1.76
C VAL A 354 7.36 17.46 0.34
N SER A 355 8.68 17.39 0.15
CA SER A 355 9.28 17.49 -1.19
C SER A 355 8.92 16.31 -2.11
N CYS A 356 8.40 15.20 -1.58
CA CYS A 356 8.03 13.98 -2.30
C CYS A 356 9.14 13.38 -3.17
N GLY A 357 10.41 13.64 -2.82
CA GLY A 357 11.54 12.84 -3.28
C GLY A 357 11.51 11.43 -2.68
N LYS A 358 12.55 10.62 -2.93
CA LYS A 358 12.74 9.30 -2.29
C LYS A 358 13.08 9.44 -0.79
N ASN A 359 12.15 10.00 -0.03
CA ASN A 359 12.24 10.22 1.40
C ASN A 359 11.06 9.51 2.06
N VAL A 360 11.36 8.89 3.17
CA VAL A 360 10.40 8.12 3.94
C VAL A 360 10.53 8.55 5.39
N PHE A 361 9.41 8.84 6.03
CA PHE A 361 9.33 9.11 7.45
C PHE A 361 8.95 7.81 8.16
N THR A 362 9.85 7.30 8.98
CA THR A 362 9.68 6.07 9.75
C THR A 362 9.46 6.42 11.21
N SER A 363 8.40 5.88 11.80
CA SER A 363 8.11 6.05 13.23
C SER A 363 7.23 4.90 13.71
N LYS A 364 6.94 4.87 15.00
CA LYS A 364 6.01 3.90 15.58
C LYS A 364 4.60 4.16 15.07
N SER A 365 3.80 3.11 14.86
CA SER A 365 2.46 3.17 14.25
C SER A 365 1.55 4.29 14.82
N ASP A 366 1.57 4.47 16.14
CA ASP A 366 0.77 5.47 16.85
C ASP A 366 1.22 6.91 16.58
N MET A 367 2.53 7.16 16.62
CA MET A 367 3.10 8.46 16.26
C MET A 367 2.94 8.75 14.77
N LEU A 368 3.10 7.73 13.92
CA LEU A 368 2.99 7.84 12.48
C LEU A 368 1.57 8.23 12.06
N GLU A 369 0.54 7.68 12.71
CA GLU A 369 -0.87 8.05 12.44
C GLU A 369 -1.14 9.52 12.72
N ALA A 370 -0.60 10.05 13.83
CA ALA A 370 -0.75 11.45 14.17
C ALA A 370 0.05 12.37 13.21
N GLU A 371 1.26 11.97 12.82
CA GLU A 371 2.03 12.66 11.77
C GLU A 371 1.28 12.64 10.42
N PHE A 372 0.71 11.51 10.04
CA PHE A 372 -0.03 11.34 8.79
C PHE A 372 -1.23 12.31 8.72
N LYS A 373 -2.07 12.34 9.77
CA LYS A 373 -3.19 13.28 9.87
C LYS A 373 -2.73 14.74 9.83
N PHE A 374 -1.60 15.05 10.48
CA PHE A 374 -1.03 16.38 10.44
C PHE A 374 -0.63 16.77 9.02
N LEU A 375 0.05 15.87 8.29
CA LEU A 375 0.51 16.13 6.92
C LEU A 375 -0.65 16.21 5.93
N GLU A 376 -1.63 15.31 6.00
CA GLU A 376 -2.81 15.33 5.13
C GLU A 376 -3.62 16.63 5.30
N LYS A 377 -3.76 17.11 6.54
CA LYS A 377 -4.46 18.36 6.85
C LYS A 377 -3.76 19.60 6.29
N HIS A 378 -2.43 19.67 6.37
CA HIS A 378 -1.68 20.89 6.03
C HIS A 378 -1.15 20.89 4.59
N TYR A 379 -1.02 19.72 3.97
CA TYR A 379 -0.43 19.52 2.65
C TYR A 379 -1.40 18.82 1.68
N PHE A 380 -2.62 19.36 1.58
CA PHE A 380 -3.75 18.77 0.83
C PHE A 380 -3.48 18.47 -0.66
N SER A 381 -2.49 19.11 -1.28
CA SER A 381 -2.09 18.87 -2.67
C SER A 381 -1.14 17.69 -2.84
N LYS A 382 -0.70 17.07 -1.74
CA LYS A 382 0.18 15.90 -1.73
C LYS A 382 -0.60 14.69 -1.23
N ASN A 383 -0.43 13.58 -1.93
CA ASN A 383 -0.92 12.29 -1.47
C ASN A 383 0.17 11.63 -0.64
N PHE A 384 -0.11 11.38 0.63
CA PHE A 384 0.77 10.61 1.50
C PHE A 384 0.27 9.17 1.57
N TYR A 385 1.21 8.25 1.63
CA TYR A 385 0.97 6.81 1.62
C TYR A 385 1.66 6.19 2.82
N LYS A 386 0.92 5.35 3.53
CA LYS A 386 1.41 4.60 4.68
C LYS A 386 1.85 3.21 4.23
N GLY A 387 3.08 2.85 4.58
CA GLY A 387 3.61 1.51 4.44
C GLY A 387 3.17 0.59 5.58
N LYS A 388 3.21 -0.72 5.33
CA LYS A 388 2.92 -1.75 6.32
C LYS A 388 3.95 -1.76 7.44
N VAL A 389 3.49 -2.19 8.61
CA VAL A 389 4.30 -2.43 9.81
C VAL A 389 5.46 -3.37 9.47
N LEU A 390 6.65 -3.06 9.98
CA LEU A 390 7.77 -3.99 10.01
C LEU A 390 7.38 -5.17 10.91
N ASP A 391 7.35 -6.40 10.37
CA ASP A 391 6.72 -7.61 10.97
C ASP A 391 7.09 -7.91 12.45
N GLU A 392 8.15 -7.30 12.98
CA GLU A 392 8.44 -7.27 14.42
C GLU A 392 7.65 -6.15 15.12
N SER A 393 6.37 -6.40 15.39
CA SER A 393 5.64 -5.57 16.35
C SER A 393 6.16 -5.87 17.75
N GLU A 394 6.80 -4.89 18.39
CA GLU A 394 7.14 -4.99 19.79
C GLU A 394 5.87 -4.94 20.63
N PHE A 395 5.78 -5.84 21.60
CA PHE A 395 4.76 -5.74 22.62
C PHE A 395 5.17 -4.69 23.65
N LEU A 396 4.38 -3.63 23.75
CA LEU A 396 4.53 -2.63 24.79
C LEU A 396 3.62 -2.98 25.96
N GLY A 397 4.19 -3.06 27.15
CA GLY A 397 3.46 -3.48 28.34
C GLY A 397 4.01 -2.89 29.63
N LEU A 398 3.18 -2.91 30.67
CA LEU A 398 3.57 -2.53 32.02
C LEU A 398 4.06 -3.76 32.75
N VAL A 399 5.21 -3.64 33.42
CA VAL A 399 5.74 -4.69 34.28
C VAL A 399 5.63 -4.27 35.72
N PHE A 400 4.93 -5.10 36.47
CA PHE A 400 4.80 -4.94 37.90
C PHE A 400 5.61 -6.04 38.59
N LEU A 401 6.55 -5.61 39.42
CA LEU A 401 7.41 -6.49 40.22
C LEU A 401 6.92 -6.44 41.67
N GLN A 402 6.99 -7.57 42.37
CA GLN A 402 6.70 -7.65 43.82
C GLN A 402 5.30 -7.19 44.22
N VAL A 403 4.31 -7.36 43.34
CA VAL A 403 2.96 -6.83 43.52
C VAL A 403 2.23 -7.45 44.73
N GLY A 404 2.53 -8.71 45.04
CA GLY A 404 1.79 -9.47 46.06
C GLY A 404 0.28 -9.44 45.80
N VAL A 405 -0.50 -9.09 46.82
CA VAL A 405 -1.98 -8.98 46.75
C VAL A 405 -2.48 -7.59 46.34
N SER A 406 -1.61 -6.71 45.81
CA SER A 406 -1.98 -5.33 45.46
C SER A 406 -3.08 -5.26 44.39
N ARG A 407 -4.03 -4.34 44.58
CA ARG A 407 -5.11 -4.03 43.63
C ARG A 407 -4.65 -3.19 42.44
N VAL A 408 -3.45 -2.61 42.50
CA VAL A 408 -2.91 -1.70 41.47
C VAL A 408 -2.87 -2.35 40.09
N VAL A 409 -2.42 -3.61 40.00
CA VAL A 409 -2.40 -4.36 38.72
C VAL A 409 -3.81 -4.54 38.17
N LYS A 410 -4.80 -4.82 39.03
CA LYS A 410 -6.20 -4.96 38.60
C LYS A 410 -6.74 -3.64 38.04
N TRP A 411 -6.35 -2.50 38.61
CA TRP A 411 -6.77 -1.18 38.14
C TRP A 411 -6.12 -0.79 36.82
N TYR A 412 -4.81 -1.01 36.67
CA TYR A 412 -4.16 -0.81 35.38
C TYR A 412 -4.73 -1.72 34.29
N LYS A 413 -5.02 -2.98 34.65
CA LYS A 413 -5.69 -3.91 33.74
C LYS A 413 -7.04 -3.35 33.31
N PHE A 414 -7.85 -2.85 34.25
CA PHE A 414 -9.13 -2.21 33.95
C PHE A 414 -8.97 -0.96 33.06
N LEU A 415 -7.97 -0.11 33.29
CA LEU A 415 -7.71 1.09 32.47
C LEU A 415 -7.32 0.74 31.02
N VAL A 416 -6.55 -0.33 30.84
CA VAL A 416 -6.13 -0.80 29.52
C VAL A 416 -7.29 -1.52 28.81
N GLU A 417 -7.91 -2.49 29.46
CA GLU A 417 -9.03 -3.26 28.89
C GLU A 417 -10.27 -2.38 28.63
N GLY A 418 -10.49 -1.35 29.44
CA GLY A 418 -11.54 -0.36 29.24
C GLY A 418 -11.25 0.67 28.15
N GLY A 419 -10.07 0.63 27.51
CA GLY A 419 -9.69 1.54 26.42
C GLY A 419 -9.33 2.97 26.86
N ILE A 420 -9.38 3.27 28.17
CA ILE A 420 -9.04 4.59 28.73
C ILE A 420 -7.58 4.91 28.43
N TYR A 421 -6.68 3.95 28.66
CA TYR A 421 -5.25 4.13 28.36
C TYR A 421 -5.02 4.51 26.89
N GLY A 422 -5.63 3.76 25.96
CA GLY A 422 -5.48 4.02 24.52
C GLY A 422 -6.07 5.37 24.09
N ARG A 423 -7.14 5.84 24.75
CA ARG A 423 -7.69 7.18 24.51
C ARG A 423 -6.75 8.28 24.99
N LEU A 424 -6.19 8.15 26.19
CA LEU A 424 -5.24 9.13 26.75
C LEU A 424 -3.99 9.26 25.88
N GLU A 425 -3.46 8.13 25.39
CA GLU A 425 -2.31 8.12 24.50
C GLU A 425 -2.61 8.81 23.16
N ARG A 426 -3.80 8.56 22.57
CA ARG A 426 -4.23 9.26 21.35
C ARG A 426 -4.32 10.77 21.55
N GLU A 427 -4.89 11.21 22.68
CA GLU A 427 -4.99 12.63 23.00
C GLU A 427 -3.62 13.27 23.24
N GLU A 428 -2.65 12.55 23.83
CA GLU A 428 -1.28 13.03 23.96
C GLU A 428 -0.65 13.28 22.58
N TRP A 429 -0.80 12.35 21.64
CA TRP A 429 -0.29 12.52 20.28
C TRP A 429 -1.00 13.65 19.53
N GLU A 430 -2.33 13.73 19.57
CA GLU A 430 -3.09 14.81 18.92
C GLU A 430 -2.70 16.18 19.47
N ASN A 431 -2.48 16.31 20.78
CA ASN A 431 -2.04 17.55 21.40
C ASN A 431 -0.61 17.94 21.02
N LYS A 432 0.30 16.97 20.83
CA LYS A 432 1.66 17.23 20.32
C LYS A 432 1.65 17.95 18.97
N TYR A 433 0.67 17.65 18.11
CA TYR A 433 0.55 18.23 16.77
C TYR A 433 -0.39 19.43 16.69
N LEU A 434 -1.22 19.68 17.71
CA LEU A 434 -2.23 20.75 17.72
C LEU A 434 -1.62 22.14 17.49
N HIS A 435 -0.45 22.40 18.07
CA HIS A 435 0.24 23.70 17.99
C HIS A 435 1.42 23.71 17.01
N ARG A 436 1.70 22.59 16.34
CA ARG A 436 2.77 22.51 15.35
C ARG A 436 2.37 23.34 14.13
N LYS A 437 3.29 24.20 13.67
CA LYS A 437 3.14 24.95 12.41
C LYS A 437 3.78 24.15 11.28
N PRO A 438 3.17 24.11 10.09
CA PRO A 438 3.76 23.41 8.95
C PRO A 438 5.11 24.04 8.59
N ALA A 439 6.09 23.20 8.28
CA ALA A 439 7.44 23.61 7.94
C ALA A 439 7.53 24.29 6.56
N VAL A 440 6.60 23.98 5.64
CA VAL A 440 6.50 24.58 4.31
C VAL A 440 5.11 25.16 4.13
N LYS A 441 5.00 26.41 3.67
CA LYS A 441 3.73 26.99 3.27
C LYS A 441 3.48 26.64 1.80
N ILE A 442 2.52 25.76 1.51
CA ILE A 442 2.09 25.53 0.12
C ILE A 442 1.26 26.73 -0.33
N GLY A 443 1.67 27.39 -1.41
CA GLY A 443 0.85 28.41 -2.08
C GLY A 443 -0.46 27.77 -2.56
N GLY A 444 -1.59 28.25 -2.05
CA GLY A 444 -2.89 27.55 -2.10
C GLY A 444 -3.61 27.54 -3.46
N SER A 445 -3.00 27.09 -4.55
CA SER A 445 -3.59 27.23 -5.89
C SER A 445 -3.74 25.94 -6.71
N GLY A 446 -3.86 24.78 -6.07
CA GLY A 446 -4.15 23.53 -6.77
C GLY A 446 -5.37 22.85 -6.18
N GLU A 447 -6.56 23.15 -6.68
CA GLU A 447 -7.75 22.37 -6.36
C GLU A 447 -7.54 20.94 -6.86
N ARG A 448 -7.83 19.96 -5.99
CA ARG A 448 -7.65 18.54 -6.30
C ARG A 448 -8.78 18.12 -7.24
N VAL A 449 -8.47 17.97 -8.52
CA VAL A 449 -9.43 17.40 -9.48
C VAL A 449 -9.52 15.90 -9.20
N THR A 450 -10.62 15.45 -8.59
CA THR A 450 -10.94 14.03 -8.50
C THR A 450 -11.28 13.50 -9.90
N PRO A 451 -10.68 12.39 -10.35
CA PRO A 451 -11.03 11.80 -11.63
C PRO A 451 -12.52 11.44 -11.65
N LEU A 452 -13.23 11.77 -12.74
CA LEU A 452 -14.62 11.37 -12.92
C LEU A 452 -14.69 9.85 -13.14
N ASP A 453 -15.43 9.15 -12.29
CA ASP A 453 -15.76 7.74 -12.49
C ASP A 453 -16.93 7.62 -13.49
N LEU A 454 -16.68 6.96 -14.63
CA LEU A 454 -17.64 6.82 -15.74
C LEU A 454 -18.46 5.52 -15.69
N SER A 455 -18.31 4.72 -14.62
CA SER A 455 -18.94 3.39 -14.45
C SER A 455 -20.44 3.35 -14.81
N GLY A 456 -21.21 4.39 -14.48
CA GLY A 456 -22.66 4.41 -14.69
C GLY A 456 -23.11 4.68 -16.13
N ALA A 457 -22.34 5.42 -16.93
CA ALA A 457 -22.78 5.87 -18.26
C ALA A 457 -22.78 4.73 -19.29
N ILE A 458 -21.80 3.83 -19.21
CA ILE A 458 -21.59 2.75 -20.19
C ILE A 458 -22.76 1.76 -20.20
N VAL A 459 -23.34 1.44 -19.03
CA VAL A 459 -24.46 0.49 -18.90
C VAL A 459 -25.69 0.94 -19.70
N THR A 460 -25.97 2.25 -19.74
CA THR A 460 -27.14 2.79 -20.45
C THR A 460 -27.04 2.58 -21.97
N LEU A 461 -25.83 2.59 -22.52
CA LEU A 461 -25.57 2.31 -23.93
C LEU A 461 -25.98 0.88 -24.31
N PHE A 462 -25.56 -0.11 -23.50
CA PHE A 462 -25.88 -1.52 -23.76
C PHE A 462 -27.37 -1.80 -23.70
N ILE A 463 -28.10 -1.12 -22.81
CA ILE A 463 -29.56 -1.23 -22.72
C ILE A 463 -30.22 -0.72 -24.01
N LEU A 464 -29.82 0.46 -24.50
CA LEU A 464 -30.35 1.03 -25.74
C LEU A 464 -30.08 0.13 -26.94
N CYS A 465 -28.85 -0.38 -27.04
CA CYS A 465 -28.45 -1.24 -28.13
C CYS A 465 -29.13 -2.62 -28.10
N GLY A 466 -29.28 -3.23 -26.92
CA GLY A 466 -30.06 -4.44 -26.75
C GLY A 466 -31.51 -4.26 -27.21
N GLY A 467 -32.11 -3.09 -26.92
CA GLY A 467 -33.43 -2.72 -27.41
C GLY A 467 -33.53 -2.70 -28.94
N TRP A 468 -32.58 -2.04 -29.62
CA TRP A 468 -32.54 -1.97 -31.08
C TRP A 468 -32.29 -3.35 -31.75
N ILE A 469 -31.42 -4.17 -31.17
CA ILE A 469 -31.20 -5.56 -31.64
C ILE A 469 -32.50 -6.37 -31.50
N GLY A 470 -33.25 -6.17 -30.41
CA GLY A 470 -34.56 -6.79 -30.22
C GLY A 470 -35.56 -6.41 -31.32
N VAL A 471 -35.68 -5.11 -31.62
CA VAL A 471 -36.57 -4.59 -32.68
C VAL A 471 -36.18 -5.14 -34.06
N THR A 472 -34.90 -5.11 -34.41
CA THR A 472 -34.41 -5.63 -35.70
C THR A 472 -34.62 -7.13 -35.84
N SER A 473 -34.45 -7.90 -34.74
CA SER A 473 -34.73 -9.34 -34.72
C SER A 473 -36.21 -9.65 -34.97
N LEU A 474 -37.13 -8.83 -34.45
CA LEU A 474 -38.57 -8.97 -34.73
C LEU A 474 -38.90 -8.71 -36.20
N VAL A 475 -38.30 -7.68 -36.81
CA VAL A 475 -38.47 -7.36 -38.24
C VAL A 475 -37.92 -8.50 -39.11
N PHE A 476 -36.72 -9.00 -38.79
CA PHE A 476 -36.13 -10.16 -39.44
C PHE A 476 -37.07 -11.35 -39.42
N TRP A 477 -37.63 -11.64 -38.24
CA TRP A 477 -38.52 -12.78 -38.09
C TRP A 477 -39.80 -12.60 -38.91
N GLY A 478 -40.35 -11.38 -39.00
CA GLY A 478 -41.46 -11.05 -39.87
C GLY A 478 -41.17 -11.34 -41.36
N GLU A 479 -40.06 -10.82 -41.89
CA GLU A 479 -39.69 -11.00 -43.30
C GLU A 479 -39.29 -12.45 -43.64
N VAL A 480 -38.54 -13.09 -42.74
CA VAL A 480 -38.02 -14.45 -42.94
C VAL A 480 -39.09 -15.49 -42.74
N ARG A 481 -40.11 -15.28 -41.89
CA ARG A 481 -41.21 -16.25 -41.72
C ARG A 481 -41.92 -16.56 -43.03
N VAL A 482 -42.06 -15.60 -43.93
CA VAL A 482 -42.65 -15.82 -45.25
C VAL A 482 -41.75 -16.70 -46.12
N ILE A 483 -40.43 -16.46 -46.08
CA ILE A 483 -39.43 -17.20 -46.87
C ILE A 483 -39.22 -18.61 -46.30
N VAL A 484 -39.02 -18.74 -45.00
CA VAL A 484 -38.87 -20.01 -44.27
C VAL A 484 -40.16 -20.81 -44.34
N GLY A 485 -41.32 -20.17 -44.24
CA GLY A 485 -42.60 -20.81 -44.48
C GLY A 485 -42.70 -21.38 -45.89
N HIS A 486 -42.32 -20.62 -46.91
CA HIS A 486 -42.27 -21.11 -48.29
C HIS A 486 -41.26 -22.25 -48.49
N CYS A 487 -40.08 -22.18 -47.86
CA CYS A 487 -39.07 -23.23 -47.92
C CYS A 487 -39.53 -24.50 -47.19
N LEU A 488 -40.13 -24.37 -46.00
CA LEU A 488 -40.71 -25.49 -45.25
C LEU A 488 -41.85 -26.14 -46.03
N ILE A 489 -42.77 -25.35 -46.61
CA ILE A 489 -43.85 -25.88 -47.45
C ILE A 489 -43.27 -26.61 -48.66
N LYS A 490 -42.28 -26.04 -49.37
CA LYS A 490 -41.61 -26.73 -50.49
C LYS A 490 -40.94 -28.03 -50.04
N TRP A 491 -40.28 -28.02 -48.89
CA TRP A 491 -39.60 -29.19 -48.35
C TRP A 491 -40.62 -30.28 -47.95
N ILE A 492 -41.69 -29.91 -47.25
CA ILE A 492 -42.79 -30.81 -46.89
C ILE A 492 -43.44 -31.39 -48.16
N CYS A 493 -43.73 -30.57 -49.17
CA CYS A 493 -44.26 -31.02 -50.45
C CYS A 493 -43.31 -31.98 -51.18
N ALA A 494 -42.00 -31.69 -51.18
CA ALA A 494 -40.99 -32.57 -51.77
C ALA A 494 -40.91 -33.92 -51.05
N VAL A 495 -40.89 -33.91 -49.71
CA VAL A 495 -40.93 -35.13 -48.89
C VAL A 495 -42.22 -35.92 -49.11
N HIS A 496 -43.36 -35.24 -49.22
CA HIS A 496 -44.65 -35.87 -49.48
C HIS A 496 -44.68 -36.53 -50.88
N LEU A 497 -44.17 -35.84 -51.91
CA LEU A 497 -44.01 -36.39 -53.26
C LEU A 497 -43.09 -37.62 -53.29
N ILE A 498 -41.98 -37.58 -52.54
CA ILE A 498 -41.08 -38.73 -52.40
C ILE A 498 -41.80 -39.90 -51.73
N MET A 499 -42.52 -39.66 -50.64
CA MET A 499 -43.31 -40.67 -49.93
C MET A 499 -44.40 -41.30 -50.82
N LEU A 500 -45.09 -40.50 -51.65
CA LEU A 500 -46.08 -41.00 -52.61
C LEU A 500 -45.43 -41.87 -53.71
N LYS A 501 -44.28 -41.47 -54.25
CA LYS A 501 -43.50 -42.29 -55.20
C LYS A 501 -43.09 -43.64 -54.59
N VAL A 502 -42.68 -43.65 -53.32
CA VAL A 502 -42.29 -44.88 -52.60
C VAL A 502 -43.50 -45.79 -52.37
N LYS A 503 -44.65 -45.24 -51.95
CA LYS A 503 -45.89 -46.02 -51.79
C LYS A 503 -46.41 -46.59 -53.12
N GLY A 504 -46.37 -45.82 -54.20
CA GLY A 504 -46.75 -46.29 -55.55
C GLY A 504 -45.91 -47.48 -56.02
N LYS A 505 -44.58 -47.41 -55.86
CA LYS A 505 -43.68 -48.54 -56.19
C LYS A 505 -43.96 -49.80 -55.36
N ARG A 506 -44.39 -49.66 -54.09
CA ARG A 506 -44.79 -50.81 -53.26
C ARG A 506 -46.10 -51.46 -53.72
N LYS A 507 -47.06 -50.68 -54.23
CA LYS A 507 -48.36 -51.21 -54.71
C LYS A 507 -48.18 -51.99 -56.02
N VAL A 508 -47.41 -51.46 -56.97
CA VAL A 508 -47.06 -52.15 -58.23
C VAL A 508 -46.29 -53.45 -57.97
N ARG A 509 -45.34 -53.45 -57.02
CA ARG A 509 -44.62 -54.69 -56.64
C ARG A 509 -45.52 -55.75 -56.00
N LYS A 510 -46.62 -55.37 -55.33
CA LYS A 510 -47.59 -56.34 -54.79
C LYS A 510 -48.49 -56.92 -55.89
N GLN A 511 -48.83 -56.13 -56.91
CA GLN A 511 -49.66 -56.58 -58.05
C GLN A 511 -48.91 -57.48 -59.04
N ILE A 512 -47.58 -57.42 -59.08
CA ILE A 512 -46.74 -58.32 -59.90
C ILE A 512 -46.45 -59.66 -59.17
N ARG A 513 -46.76 -59.76 -57.88
CA ARG A 513 -46.45 -60.94 -57.03
C ARG A 513 -47.67 -61.73 -56.57
N GLY A 514 -48.88 -61.26 -56.85
CA GLY A 514 -50.12 -62.02 -56.69
C GLY A 514 -50.69 -62.24 -58.08
#